data_AF-A0AAE6G0K2-F1
#
_entry.id   AF-A0AAE6G0K2-F1
#
_cell.length_a   1.000
_cell.length_b   1.000
_cell.length_c   1.000
_cell.angle_alpha   90.00
_cell.angle_beta   90.00
_cell.angle_gamma   90.00
#
_symmetry.space_group_name_H-M   'P 1'
#
loop_
_entity.id
_entity.type
_entity.pdbx_description
1 polymer ?
#
loop_
_entity_poly.entity_id
_entity_poly.type
_entity_poly.pdbx_seq_one_letter_code
_entity_poly.pdbx_strand_id
1 'polypeptide(L)'
;MIICPLCDHVQPEGTECDVCGKRFPAAVAETAPIATLPELEVTPHAGGRAPVDAAVLPDLDVTRLRSGPDLPAQVVPDLQLTRARDMGAVPVTPMSELDTGRAPDDGVRTAAPTGAVVCRYCRNTQAAGLLCDNCGMRLPRVKPTVAAAPGKPAGDDDGWLSCASCHTRVRPGRSCPECGTRAQEEA
;
A
#
# COMPACT_ATOMS: atom_id res chain seq x y z
N MET A 1 6.45 -15.76 4.92
CA MET A 1 7.03 -14.54 5.53
C MET A 1 6.61 -13.35 4.70
N ILE A 2 5.59 -12.63 5.17
CA ILE A 2 4.98 -11.45 4.53
C ILE A 2 5.41 -10.23 5.34
N ILE A 3 5.91 -9.21 4.67
CA ILE A 3 6.30 -7.94 5.32
C ILE A 3 5.23 -6.90 4.99
N CYS A 4 4.64 -6.30 6.01
CA CYS A 4 3.57 -5.32 5.81
C CYS A 4 4.11 -4.02 5.19
N PRO A 5 3.63 -3.56 4.03
CA PRO A 5 4.17 -2.36 3.37
C PRO A 5 3.82 -1.05 4.08
N LEU A 6 2.96 -1.10 5.10
CA LEU A 6 2.50 0.09 5.84
C LEU A 6 3.21 0.26 7.18
N CYS A 7 3.69 -0.83 7.78
CA CYS A 7 4.29 -0.78 9.12
C CYS A 7 5.48 -1.73 9.26
N ASP A 8 6.00 -2.24 8.14
CA ASP A 8 7.13 -3.18 7.98
C ASP A 8 7.13 -4.41 8.90
N HIS A 9 5.96 -4.73 9.43
CA HIS A 9 5.78 -5.88 10.29
C HIS A 9 5.95 -7.17 9.47
N VAL A 10 7.04 -7.90 9.75
CA VAL A 10 7.28 -9.24 9.23
C VAL A 10 6.41 -10.22 10.01
N GLN A 11 5.51 -10.89 9.31
CA GLN A 11 4.69 -11.96 9.89
C GLN A 11 4.81 -13.23 9.03
N PRO A 12 4.63 -14.41 9.63
CA PRO A 12 4.79 -15.67 8.89
C PRO A 12 3.75 -15.81 7.76
N GLU A 13 2.48 -15.48 8.04
CA GLU A 13 1.30 -15.70 7.18
C GLU A 13 0.13 -14.78 7.57
N GLY A 14 -0.84 -14.58 6.67
CA GLY A 14 -2.06 -13.77 6.93
C GLY A 14 -2.53 -12.98 5.69
N THR A 15 -3.83 -12.66 5.62
CA THR A 15 -4.42 -11.80 4.56
C THR A 15 -4.56 -10.34 4.97
N GLU A 16 -4.25 -10.03 6.22
CA GLU A 16 -4.21 -8.68 6.78
C GLU A 16 -3.06 -8.55 7.76
N CYS A 17 -2.53 -7.35 7.91
CA CYS A 17 -1.46 -7.10 8.85
C CYS A 17 -1.99 -7.19 10.28
N ASP A 18 -1.39 -8.10 11.04
CA ASP A 18 -1.60 -8.28 12.47
C ASP A 18 -1.42 -7.02 13.33
N VAL A 19 -0.72 -6.01 12.81
CA VAL A 19 -0.35 -4.79 13.53
C VAL A 19 -1.22 -3.59 13.13
N CYS A 20 -1.32 -3.29 11.83
CA CYS A 20 -2.05 -2.09 11.37
C CYS A 20 -3.42 -2.40 10.73
N GLY A 21 -3.83 -3.68 10.65
CA GLY A 21 -5.08 -4.10 10.03
C GLY A 21 -5.13 -3.90 8.51
N LYS A 22 -4.02 -3.48 7.88
CA LYS A 22 -3.93 -3.31 6.44
C LYS A 22 -4.07 -4.68 5.78
N ARG A 23 -5.15 -4.86 5.00
CA ARG A 23 -5.33 -6.05 4.16
C ARG A 23 -4.18 -6.14 3.15
N PHE A 24 -3.48 -7.27 3.14
CA PHE A 24 -2.51 -7.57 2.11
C PHE A 24 -3.26 -7.88 0.82
N PRO A 25 -2.73 -7.47 -0.35
CA PRO A 25 -3.26 -7.97 -1.60
C PRO A 25 -3.14 -9.48 -1.53
N ALA A 26 -4.27 -10.18 -1.50
CA ALA A 26 -4.27 -11.63 -1.60
C ALA A 26 -3.50 -11.97 -2.87
N ALA A 27 -2.58 -12.94 -2.79
CA ALA A 27 -2.11 -13.59 -4.00
C ALA A 27 -3.37 -14.04 -4.71
N VAL A 28 -3.67 -13.45 -5.86
CA VAL A 28 -4.69 -13.99 -6.76
C VAL A 28 -4.19 -15.40 -6.98
N ALA A 29 -4.90 -16.38 -6.39
CA ALA A 29 -4.57 -17.78 -6.62
C ALA A 29 -4.40 -17.90 -8.14
N GLU A 30 -3.30 -18.50 -8.60
CA GLU A 30 -3.20 -18.91 -9.99
C GLU A 30 -4.52 -19.62 -10.27
N THR A 31 -5.36 -18.96 -11.07
CA THR A 31 -6.61 -19.51 -11.51
C THR A 31 -6.25 -20.88 -12.05
N ALA A 32 -6.77 -21.93 -11.42
CA ALA A 32 -6.64 -23.28 -11.96
C ALA A 32 -6.95 -23.20 -13.46
N PRO A 33 -6.16 -23.87 -14.33
CA PRO A 33 -6.35 -23.76 -15.76
C PRO A 33 -7.83 -23.99 -16.04
N ILE A 34 -8.51 -22.93 -16.49
CA ILE A 34 -9.94 -22.98 -16.75
C ILE A 34 -10.10 -24.05 -17.79
N ALA A 35 -10.82 -25.13 -17.46
CA ALA A 35 -11.04 -26.21 -18.39
C ALA A 35 -11.77 -25.63 -19.61
N THR A 36 -11.04 -25.63 -20.71
CA THR A 36 -11.45 -25.09 -22.00
C THR A 36 -12.59 -25.93 -22.55
N LEU A 37 -13.83 -25.44 -22.46
CA LEU A 37 -15.00 -26.10 -23.04
C LEU A 37 -15.08 -25.68 -24.51
N PRO A 38 -14.94 -26.60 -25.49
CA PRO A 38 -14.83 -26.23 -26.91
C PRO A 38 -16.05 -25.44 -27.44
N GLU A 39 -17.20 -25.56 -26.77
CA GLU A 39 -18.44 -24.85 -27.06
C GLU A 39 -18.44 -23.37 -26.59
N LEU A 40 -17.57 -22.99 -25.64
CA LEU A 40 -17.53 -21.67 -24.99
C LEU A 40 -16.29 -20.82 -25.38
N GLU A 41 -15.39 -21.35 -26.20
CA GLU A 41 -14.09 -20.76 -26.53
C GLU A 41 -14.01 -20.08 -27.89
N VAL A 42 -15.08 -19.44 -28.34
CA VAL A 42 -15.03 -18.75 -29.63
C VAL A 42 -14.18 -17.47 -29.55
N THR A 43 -13.90 -16.94 -28.35
CA THR A 43 -13.23 -15.63 -28.15
C THR A 43 -12.11 -15.52 -27.09
N PRO A 44 -11.48 -16.58 -26.53
CA PRO A 44 -10.35 -16.36 -25.64
C PRO A 44 -9.09 -16.02 -26.45
N HIS A 45 -8.73 -14.74 -26.47
CA HIS A 45 -7.44 -14.27 -26.93
C HIS A 45 -6.32 -14.83 -26.05
N ALA A 46 -5.34 -15.53 -26.62
CA ALA A 46 -4.20 -16.06 -25.87
C ALA A 46 -3.53 -14.95 -25.04
N GLY A 47 -3.40 -15.16 -23.73
CA GLY A 47 -2.81 -14.20 -22.78
C GLY A 47 -3.68 -12.98 -22.45
N GLY A 48 -4.97 -12.96 -22.81
CA GLY A 48 -5.92 -11.90 -22.47
C GLY A 48 -5.61 -10.53 -23.07
N ARG A 49 -4.61 -10.44 -23.95
CA ARG A 49 -4.11 -9.21 -24.57
C ARG A 49 -3.70 -9.42 -26.04
N ALA A 50 -4.41 -10.28 -26.77
CA ALA A 50 -4.21 -10.28 -28.22
C ALA A 50 -4.75 -8.95 -28.79
N PRO A 51 -4.06 -8.33 -29.75
CA PRO A 51 -4.57 -7.15 -30.42
C PRO A 51 -5.90 -7.51 -31.11
N VAL A 52 -6.98 -6.84 -30.68
CA VAL A 52 -8.29 -6.96 -31.29
C VAL A 52 -8.42 -5.82 -32.28
N ASP A 53 -8.70 -6.13 -33.54
CA ASP A 53 -8.99 -5.13 -34.55
C ASP A 53 -10.40 -4.58 -34.30
N ALA A 54 -10.47 -3.50 -33.50
CA ALA A 54 -11.71 -2.85 -33.12
C ALA A 54 -11.91 -1.59 -33.98
N ALA A 55 -12.88 -1.64 -34.89
CA ALA A 55 -13.28 -0.47 -35.66
C ALA A 55 -13.79 0.64 -34.73
N VAL A 56 -13.36 1.88 -35.00
CA VAL A 56 -13.79 3.06 -34.23
C VAL A 56 -15.28 3.29 -34.47
N LEU A 57 -16.07 3.33 -33.39
CA LEU A 57 -17.48 3.70 -33.50
C LEU A 57 -17.59 5.21 -33.78
N PRO A 58 -18.42 5.61 -34.75
CA PRO A 58 -18.47 6.99 -35.25
C PRO A 58 -18.93 8.03 -34.21
N ASP A 59 -19.67 7.62 -33.18
CA ASP A 59 -20.25 8.54 -32.18
C ASP A 59 -19.44 8.62 -30.87
N LEU A 60 -18.30 7.93 -30.79
CA LEU A 60 -17.44 7.93 -29.61
C LEU A 60 -16.31 8.95 -29.77
N ASP A 61 -16.21 9.87 -28.81
CA ASP A 61 -15.16 10.88 -28.76
C ASP A 61 -13.79 10.22 -28.52
N VAL A 62 -12.94 10.19 -29.56
CA VAL A 62 -11.68 9.39 -29.63
C VAL A 62 -10.55 9.98 -28.77
N THR A 63 -10.81 11.11 -28.11
CA THR A 63 -9.85 11.90 -27.33
C THR A 63 -9.32 11.19 -26.08
N ARG A 64 -9.92 10.06 -25.65
CA ARG A 64 -9.41 9.24 -24.53
C ARG A 64 -8.39 8.17 -24.93
N LEU A 65 -8.23 7.85 -26.21
CA LEU A 65 -7.33 6.78 -26.67
C LEU A 65 -5.99 7.27 -27.20
N ARG A 66 -5.78 8.58 -27.31
CA ARG A 66 -4.49 9.16 -27.65
C ARG A 66 -4.15 10.19 -26.58
N SER A 67 -3.13 9.91 -25.76
CA SER A 67 -2.23 10.98 -25.35
C SER A 67 -1.93 11.75 -26.63
N GLY A 68 -2.30 13.03 -26.65
CA GLY A 68 -2.17 13.86 -27.84
C GLY A 68 -0.74 13.80 -28.39
N PRO A 69 -0.51 14.15 -29.67
CA PRO A 69 0.86 14.31 -30.14
C PRO A 69 1.62 15.19 -29.15
N ASP A 70 2.90 14.89 -28.89
CA ASP A 70 3.77 15.77 -28.09
C ASP A 70 3.66 17.17 -28.66
N LEU A 71 2.86 18.01 -27.99
CA LEU A 71 2.69 19.38 -28.40
C LEU A 71 4.00 20.08 -28.03
N PRO A 72 4.58 20.88 -28.95
CA PRO A 72 5.76 21.65 -28.60
C PRO A 72 5.42 22.51 -27.39
N ALA A 73 6.35 22.56 -26.42
CA ALA A 73 6.18 23.31 -25.19
C ALA A 73 5.75 24.76 -25.53
N GLN A 74 4.51 25.12 -25.17
CA GLN A 74 4.04 26.48 -25.35
C GLN A 74 4.70 27.36 -24.29
N VAL A 75 5.66 28.18 -24.74
CA VAL A 75 6.25 29.22 -23.92
C VAL A 75 5.29 30.40 -23.92
N VAL A 76 4.59 30.60 -22.80
CA VAL A 76 3.76 31.80 -22.58
C VAL A 76 4.73 32.93 -22.17
N PRO A 77 4.92 33.98 -22.99
CA PRO A 77 5.99 34.97 -22.78
C PRO A 77 5.91 35.72 -21.45
N ASP A 78 4.70 35.90 -20.91
CA ASP A 78 4.44 36.70 -19.72
C ASP A 78 4.33 35.85 -18.44
N LEU A 79 4.42 34.52 -18.55
CA LEU A 79 4.43 33.63 -17.40
C LEU A 79 5.89 33.35 -17.00
N GLN A 80 6.44 34.13 -16.05
CA GLN A 80 7.66 33.73 -15.36
C GLN A 80 7.39 32.46 -14.56
N LEU A 81 7.61 31.30 -15.19
CA LEU A 81 7.74 30.03 -14.50
C LEU A 81 9.05 30.07 -13.73
N THR A 82 9.04 30.67 -12.54
CA THR A 82 10.08 30.47 -11.53
C THR A 82 10.01 29.02 -11.06
N ARG A 83 10.45 28.07 -11.91
CA ARG A 83 10.83 26.76 -11.41
C ARG A 83 11.91 27.04 -10.38
N ALA A 84 11.63 26.70 -9.12
CA ALA A 84 12.62 26.75 -8.07
C ALA A 84 13.84 25.99 -8.59
N ARG A 85 14.93 26.72 -8.83
CA ARG A 85 16.21 26.13 -9.18
C ARG A 85 16.53 25.10 -8.12
N ASP A 86 17.07 23.94 -8.52
CA ASP A 86 17.56 22.98 -7.53
C ASP A 86 18.62 23.68 -6.67
N MET A 87 18.29 23.90 -5.41
CA MET A 87 19.13 24.63 -4.44
C MET A 87 20.16 23.69 -3.80
N GLY A 88 20.18 22.40 -4.19
CA GLY A 88 20.97 21.38 -3.55
C GLY A 88 20.51 21.09 -2.12
N ALA A 89 21.20 20.18 -1.44
CA ALA A 89 20.91 19.84 -0.05
C ALA A 89 21.19 21.04 0.87
N VAL A 90 20.13 21.63 1.43
CA VAL A 90 20.25 22.65 2.48
C VAL A 90 20.51 21.92 3.80
N PRO A 91 21.65 22.11 4.46
CA PRO A 91 21.92 21.47 5.75
C PRO A 91 20.98 22.07 6.80
N VAL A 92 19.98 21.30 7.23
CA VAL A 92 19.09 21.68 8.34
C VAL A 92 19.71 21.14 9.63
N THR A 93 20.42 21.99 10.36
CA THR A 93 20.87 21.68 11.71
C THR A 93 19.71 21.88 12.70
N PRO A 94 19.46 20.92 13.61
CA PRO A 94 18.43 21.09 14.63
C PRO A 94 18.81 22.27 15.54
N MET A 95 17.88 23.20 15.74
CA MET A 95 18.08 24.35 16.62
C MET A 95 17.99 23.88 18.08
N SER A 96 19.09 24.02 18.83
CA SER A 96 19.20 23.59 20.23
C SER A 96 18.26 24.34 21.18
N GLU A 97 17.76 25.51 20.77
CA GLU A 97 16.86 26.35 21.56
C GLU A 97 15.37 26.07 21.28
N LEU A 98 15.06 25.18 20.33
CA LEU A 98 13.68 24.87 19.97
C LEU A 98 13.10 23.84 20.94
N ASP A 99 12.27 24.29 21.87
CA ASP A 99 11.46 23.39 22.70
C ASP A 99 10.39 22.71 21.84
N THR A 100 10.55 21.40 21.65
CA THR A 100 9.62 20.59 20.84
C THR A 100 8.38 20.15 21.62
N GLY A 101 8.28 20.49 22.91
CA GLY A 101 7.18 20.06 23.79
C GLY A 101 7.13 18.55 24.02
N ARG A 102 8.15 17.80 23.56
CA ARG A 102 8.24 16.34 23.71
C ARG A 102 9.05 16.01 24.94
N ALA A 103 8.41 15.37 25.92
CA ALA A 103 9.10 14.84 27.08
C ALA A 103 10.15 13.79 26.67
N PRO A 104 11.32 13.75 27.34
CA PRO A 104 12.30 12.70 27.12
C PRO A 104 11.67 11.34 27.44
N ASP A 105 11.80 10.39 26.51
CA ASP A 105 11.30 9.03 26.68
C ASP A 105 12.15 8.31 27.74
N ASP A 106 11.53 7.90 28.84
CA ASP A 106 12.17 7.20 29.96
C ASP A 106 12.46 5.72 29.64
N GLY A 107 11.99 5.23 28.48
CA GLY A 107 12.18 3.86 28.03
C GLY A 107 11.33 2.84 28.80
N VAL A 108 10.50 3.27 29.75
CA VAL A 108 9.61 2.37 30.51
C VAL A 108 8.32 2.20 29.73
N ARG A 109 7.87 0.95 29.59
CA ARG A 109 6.63 0.61 28.88
C ARG A 109 5.62 0.01 29.85
N THR A 110 4.37 0.45 29.77
CA THR A 110 3.26 -0.07 30.57
C THR A 110 3.01 -1.54 30.22
N ALA A 111 2.89 -2.41 31.23
CA ALA A 111 2.59 -3.83 31.03
C ALA A 111 1.20 -4.03 30.42
N ALA A 112 1.05 -5.04 29.55
CA ALA A 112 -0.26 -5.38 29.00
C ALA A 112 -1.20 -5.97 30.06
N PRO A 113 -2.50 -5.65 30.00
CA PRO A 113 -3.48 -6.26 30.88
C PRO A 113 -3.58 -7.76 30.59
N THR A 114 -3.35 -8.57 31.62
CA THR A 114 -3.53 -10.02 31.60
C THR A 114 -4.79 -10.37 32.37
N GLY A 115 -5.71 -11.16 31.80
CA GLY A 115 -6.93 -11.55 32.50
C GLY A 115 -8.08 -12.02 31.61
N ALA A 116 -9.13 -12.52 32.27
CA ALA A 116 -10.35 -13.00 31.64
C ALA A 116 -11.02 -11.90 30.81
N VAL A 117 -11.44 -12.25 29.59
CA VAL A 117 -12.09 -11.33 28.66
C VAL A 117 -13.60 -11.36 28.93
N VAL A 118 -14.19 -10.18 29.08
CA VAL A 118 -15.64 -10.03 29.26
C VAL A 118 -16.31 -10.01 27.88
N CYS A 119 -17.29 -10.88 27.67
CA CYS A 119 -18.08 -10.86 26.43
C CYS A 119 -18.86 -9.56 26.31
N ARG A 120 -18.67 -8.83 25.20
CA ARG A 120 -19.39 -7.57 24.93
C ARG A 120 -20.90 -7.73 24.92
N TYR A 121 -21.40 -8.92 24.58
CA TYR A 121 -22.83 -9.17 24.36
C TYR A 121 -23.54 -9.66 25.62
N CYS A 122 -23.11 -10.79 26.19
CA CYS A 122 -23.76 -11.39 27.36
C CYS A 122 -23.05 -11.11 28.69
N ARG A 123 -21.95 -10.36 28.67
CA ARG A 123 -21.10 -10.05 29.84
C ARG A 123 -20.51 -11.26 30.56
N ASN A 124 -20.58 -12.45 29.97
CA ASN A 124 -19.89 -13.63 30.50
C ASN A 124 -18.39 -13.38 30.53
N THR A 125 -17.77 -13.64 31.68
CA THR A 125 -16.32 -13.60 31.84
C THR A 125 -15.76 -14.97 31.48
N GLN A 126 -14.78 -15.00 30.59
CA GLN A 126 -14.14 -16.25 30.20
C GLN A 126 -12.64 -16.05 30.10
N ALA A 127 -11.90 -17.06 30.55
CA ALA A 127 -10.45 -16.99 30.66
C ALA A 127 -9.76 -17.00 29.30
N ALA A 128 -10.32 -17.73 28.33
CA ALA A 128 -9.78 -17.90 26.99
C ALA A 128 -10.90 -18.29 26.02
N GLY A 129 -10.64 -18.17 24.72
CA GLY A 129 -11.57 -18.57 23.66
C GLY A 129 -11.79 -17.49 22.61
N LEU A 130 -12.07 -17.89 21.38
CA LEU A 130 -12.41 -16.98 20.28
C LEU A 130 -13.92 -16.63 20.28
N LEU A 131 -14.75 -17.56 20.75
CA LEU A 131 -16.20 -17.46 20.81
C LEU A 131 -16.63 -17.55 22.27
N CYS A 132 -17.73 -16.89 22.62
CA CYS A 132 -18.26 -16.94 23.97
C CYS A 132 -18.99 -18.26 24.24
N ASP A 133 -18.57 -18.98 25.28
CA ASP A 133 -19.20 -20.25 25.68
C ASP A 133 -20.69 -20.12 26.03
N ASN A 134 -21.15 -18.90 26.40
CA ASN A 134 -22.54 -18.66 26.80
C ASN A 134 -23.44 -18.19 25.65
N CYS A 135 -22.94 -17.39 24.70
CA CYS A 135 -23.78 -16.81 23.64
C CYS A 135 -23.27 -17.02 22.21
N GLY A 136 -22.16 -17.75 22.02
CA GLY A 136 -21.58 -18.06 20.72
C GLY A 136 -20.94 -16.87 19.98
N MET A 137 -21.05 -15.65 20.50
CA MET A 137 -20.50 -14.45 19.85
C MET A 137 -19.00 -14.31 20.05
N ARG A 138 -18.31 -13.71 19.08
CA ARG A 138 -16.85 -13.57 19.08
C ARG A 138 -16.35 -12.62 20.17
N LEU A 139 -15.33 -13.05 20.91
CA LEU A 139 -14.68 -12.24 21.94
C LEU A 139 -13.74 -11.18 21.35
N PRO A 140 -13.51 -10.04 22.04
CA PRO A 140 -12.44 -9.12 21.74
C PRO A 140 -11.08 -9.83 21.78
N ARG A 141 -10.29 -9.67 20.72
CA ARG A 141 -8.92 -10.20 20.66
C ARG A 141 -8.03 -9.37 21.59
N VAL A 142 -7.76 -9.87 22.79
CA VAL A 142 -6.69 -9.33 23.63
C VAL A 142 -5.42 -10.08 23.26
N LYS A 143 -4.54 -9.44 22.50
CA LYS A 143 -3.23 -9.99 22.13
C LYS A 143 -2.29 -9.72 23.32
N PRO A 144 -1.87 -10.73 24.12
CA PRO A 144 -0.90 -10.48 25.18
C PRO A 144 0.44 -10.11 24.52
N THR A 145 0.97 -8.92 24.84
CA THR A 145 2.25 -8.48 24.27
C THR A 145 3.41 -9.20 24.97
N VAL A 146 4.24 -9.88 24.18
CA VAL A 146 5.53 -10.41 24.65
C VAL A 146 6.53 -9.25 24.68
N ALA A 147 7.23 -9.08 25.80
CA ALA A 147 8.18 -7.99 26.02
C ALA A 147 9.26 -7.95 24.92
N ALA A 148 9.42 -6.80 24.26
CA ALA A 148 10.40 -6.61 23.19
C ALA A 148 11.78 -6.23 23.76
N ALA A 149 12.82 -6.93 23.30
CA ALA A 149 14.23 -6.62 23.55
C ALA A 149 14.70 -5.42 22.67
N PRO A 150 15.71 -4.63 23.10
CA PRO A 150 16.03 -3.36 22.47
C PRO A 150 16.99 -3.49 21.27
N GLY A 151 16.68 -2.76 20.19
CA GLY A 151 17.69 -2.06 19.36
C GLY A 151 17.85 -2.48 17.89
N LYS A 152 17.38 -1.63 16.95
CA LYS A 152 18.16 -1.12 15.81
C LYS A 152 17.44 0.04 15.08
N PRO A 153 18.14 1.11 14.64
CA PRO A 153 17.53 2.25 13.95
C PRO A 153 17.35 1.98 12.46
N ALA A 154 16.29 2.54 11.87
CA ALA A 154 15.95 2.47 10.45
C ALA A 154 16.73 3.53 9.66
N GLY A 155 17.39 3.11 8.58
CA GLY A 155 18.04 3.96 7.60
C GLY A 155 17.59 3.62 6.17
N ASP A 156 17.59 4.66 5.35
CA ASP A 156 17.60 4.74 3.88
C ASP A 156 16.28 4.87 3.08
N ASP A 157 16.17 6.05 2.48
CA ASP A 157 15.07 6.63 1.70
C ASP A 157 15.42 6.76 0.19
N ASP A 158 16.30 5.90 -0.36
CA ASP A 158 16.86 6.04 -1.71
C ASP A 158 16.33 5.00 -2.72
N GLY A 159 15.09 5.15 -3.19
CA GLY A 159 14.63 4.30 -4.31
C GLY A 159 13.15 4.42 -4.67
N TRP A 160 12.57 5.60 -4.53
CA TRP A 160 11.20 5.88 -4.97
C TRP A 160 11.24 6.82 -6.17
N LEU A 161 10.64 6.39 -7.29
CA LEU A 161 10.46 7.19 -8.50
C LEU A 161 9.02 7.71 -8.55
N SER A 162 8.78 8.79 -9.27
CA SER A 162 7.43 9.29 -9.54
C SER A 162 6.84 8.55 -10.74
N CYS A 163 5.60 8.07 -10.62
CA CYS A 163 4.88 7.48 -11.75
C CYS A 163 4.74 8.48 -12.90
N ALA A 164 5.07 8.09 -14.13
CA ALA A 164 5.01 8.97 -15.30
C ALA A 164 3.59 9.42 -15.69
N SER A 165 2.55 8.72 -15.22
CA SER A 165 1.15 9.03 -15.57
C SER A 165 0.38 9.76 -14.47
N CYS A 166 0.62 9.43 -13.19
CA CYS A 166 -0.15 10.00 -12.07
C CYS A 166 0.73 10.59 -10.95
N HIS A 167 2.05 10.60 -11.12
CA HIS A 167 3.05 11.14 -10.18
C HIS A 167 3.05 10.54 -8.76
N THR A 168 2.27 9.50 -8.50
CA THR A 168 2.35 8.73 -7.25
C THR A 168 3.76 8.14 -7.09
N ARG A 169 4.32 8.22 -5.87
CA ARG A 169 5.60 7.58 -5.56
C ARG A 169 5.48 6.06 -5.71
N VAL A 170 6.34 5.50 -6.54
CA VAL A 170 6.37 4.09 -6.90
C VAL A 170 7.80 3.57 -6.83
N ARG A 171 7.94 2.28 -6.51
CA ARG A 171 9.25 1.62 -6.59
C ARG A 171 9.61 1.35 -8.07
N PRO A 172 10.87 1.51 -8.47
CA PRO A 172 11.33 1.13 -9.82
C PRO A 172 10.95 -0.32 -10.12
N GLY A 173 10.53 -0.58 -11.37
CA GLY A 173 10.14 -1.92 -11.82
C GLY A 173 8.80 -2.45 -11.29
N ARG A 174 8.02 -1.67 -10.52
CA ARG A 174 6.65 -2.01 -10.13
C ARG A 174 5.63 -1.19 -10.93
N SER A 175 4.46 -1.79 -11.15
CA SER A 175 3.29 -1.05 -11.65
C SER A 175 2.78 -0.10 -10.57
N CYS A 176 2.40 1.10 -10.99
CA CYS A 176 1.80 2.06 -10.08
C CYS A 176 0.52 1.49 -9.44
N PRO A 177 0.36 1.58 -8.11
CA PRO A 177 -0.81 1.04 -7.42
C PRO A 177 -2.10 1.80 -7.75
N GLU A 178 -2.02 3.04 -8.22
CA GLU A 178 -3.18 3.88 -8.53
C GLU A 178 -3.62 3.76 -9.99
N CYS A 179 -2.68 3.88 -10.95
CA CYS A 179 -3.02 3.91 -12.38
C CYS A 179 -2.52 2.69 -13.18
N GLY A 180 -1.78 1.76 -12.56
CA GLY A 180 -1.31 0.53 -13.19
C GLY A 180 -0.16 0.69 -14.20
N THR A 181 0.25 1.92 -14.55
CA THR A 181 1.39 2.14 -15.46
C THR A 181 2.69 1.70 -14.81
N ARG A 182 3.57 1.02 -15.56
CA ARG A 182 4.89 0.61 -15.06
C ARG A 182 5.77 1.84 -14.88
N ALA A 183 6.39 1.98 -13.71
CA ALA A 183 7.47 2.94 -13.50
C ALA A 183 8.65 2.52 -14.40
N GLN A 184 8.89 3.27 -15.48
CA GLN A 184 10.03 3.04 -16.36
C GLN A 184 11.27 3.74 -15.78
N GLU A 185 12.42 3.07 -15.79
CA GLU A 185 13.72 3.75 -15.79
C GLU A 185 13.89 4.37 -17.18
N GLU A 186 14.11 5.68 -17.24
CA GLU A 186 14.57 6.31 -18.47
C GLU A 186 15.94 5.71 -18.85
N ALA A 187 16.06 5.26 -20.10
CA ALA A 187 17.30 4.82 -20.72
C ALA A 187 18.02 5.99 -21.38
#